data_AF-A0A8X8G9X7-F1
#
_entry.id   AF-A0A8X8G9X7-F1
#
_cell.length_a   1.000
_cell.length_b   1.000
_cell.length_c   1.000
_cell.angle_alpha   90.00
_cell.angle_beta   90.00
_cell.angle_gamma   90.00
#
_symmetry.space_group_name_H-M   'P 1'
#
loop_
_entity.id
_entity.type
_entity.pdbx_description
1 polymer ?
#
loop_
_entity_poly.entity_id
_entity_poly.type
_entity_poly.pdbx_seq_one_letter_code
_entity_poly.pdbx_strand_id
1 'polypeptide(L)'
;MVEGERLADEADVGAKNTEEHLLEALARQRAASVPQEEPDEDADGVRYCLDCAEKIPPERILAVQAVRCVTCAAKRERFAKLSKGRGGAGRIMNDENEFGGK
;
A
#
# COMPACT_ATOMS: atom_id res chain seq x y z
N MET A 1 -33.53 -6.20 39.79
CA MET A 1 -32.93 -7.34 39.07
C MET A 1 -32.19 -6.74 37.91
N VAL A 2 -30.87 -6.89 37.91
CA VAL A 2 -29.92 -6.07 37.16
C VAL A 2 -29.55 -6.79 35.85
N GLU A 3 -29.59 -6.05 34.75
CA GLU A 3 -28.82 -6.24 33.49
C GLU A 3 -28.99 -7.58 32.75
N GLY A 4 -30.04 -7.68 31.93
CA GLY A 4 -30.17 -8.69 30.88
C GLY A 4 -30.38 -8.02 29.54
N GLU A 5 -29.49 -8.29 28.59
CA GLU A 5 -29.55 -7.92 27.16
C GLU A 5 -29.29 -6.44 26.84
N ARG A 6 -28.01 -6.03 26.92
CA ARG A 6 -27.48 -5.08 25.93
C ARG A 6 -27.48 -5.78 24.58
N LEU A 7 -28.62 -5.76 23.88
CA LEU A 7 -28.63 -5.99 22.43
C LEU A 7 -27.67 -4.97 21.84
N ALA A 8 -26.78 -5.42 20.95
CA ALA A 8 -25.92 -4.53 20.20
C ALA A 8 -26.80 -3.47 19.54
N ASP A 9 -26.73 -2.24 20.02
CA ASP A 9 -27.45 -1.15 19.41
C ASP A 9 -26.76 -0.76 18.09
N GLU A 10 -27.36 0.17 17.37
CA GLU A 10 -26.80 0.64 16.09
C GLU A 10 -25.39 1.22 16.28
N ALA A 11 -25.06 1.71 17.49
CA ALA A 11 -23.74 2.21 17.82
C ALA A 11 -22.72 1.07 18.02
N ASP A 12 -23.10 -0.04 18.65
CA ASP A 12 -22.25 -1.23 18.78
C ASP A 12 -21.89 -1.85 17.43
N VAL A 13 -22.85 -1.86 16.48
CA VAL A 13 -22.61 -2.32 15.10
C VAL A 13 -21.69 -1.36 14.36
N GLY A 14 -21.93 -0.05 14.50
CA GLY A 14 -21.06 0.98 13.91
C GLY A 14 -19.62 0.88 14.42
N ALA A 15 -19.42 0.70 15.73
CA ALA A 15 -18.10 0.57 16.32
C ALA A 15 -17.33 -0.63 15.75
N LYS A 16 -17.97 -1.81 15.69
CA LYS A 16 -17.36 -3.01 15.10
C LYS A 16 -16.96 -2.80 13.64
N ASN A 17 -17.85 -2.24 12.84
CA ASN A 17 -17.57 -1.98 11.42
C ASN A 17 -16.39 -1.02 11.24
N THR A 18 -16.30 0.03 12.06
CA THR A 18 -15.14 0.94 12.02
C THR A 18 -13.85 0.25 12.41
N GLU A 19 -13.87 -0.60 13.44
CA GLU A 19 -12.70 -1.38 13.86
C GLU A 19 -12.23 -2.30 12.73
N GLU A 20 -13.15 -3.04 12.11
CA GLU A 20 -12.84 -3.94 10.99
C GLU A 20 -12.20 -3.19 9.82
N HIS A 21 -12.79 -2.06 9.40
CA HIS A 21 -12.23 -1.26 8.30
C HIS A 21 -10.87 -0.64 8.63
N LEU A 22 -10.66 -0.21 9.88
CA LEU A 22 -9.37 0.31 10.33
C LEU A 22 -8.30 -0.79 10.29
N LEU A 23 -8.61 -1.97 10.83
CA LEU A 23 -7.69 -3.10 10.83
C LEU A 23 -7.34 -3.54 9.40
N GLU A 24 -8.33 -3.60 8.51
CA GLU A 24 -8.12 -3.95 7.10
C GLU A 24 -7.26 -2.90 6.38
N ALA A 25 -7.52 -1.61 6.60
CA ALA A 25 -6.71 -0.52 6.03
C ALA A 25 -5.25 -0.57 6.52
N LEU A 26 -5.04 -0.81 7.81
CA LEU A 26 -3.70 -0.97 8.39
C LEU A 26 -2.97 -2.18 7.83
N ALA A 27 -3.66 -3.32 7.68
CA ALA A 27 -3.09 -4.52 7.09
C ALA A 27 -2.63 -4.28 5.65
N ARG A 28 -3.48 -3.63 4.83
CA ARG A 28 -3.12 -3.25 3.44
C ARG A 28 -1.93 -2.29 3.40
N GLN A 29 -1.89 -1.30 4.28
CA GLN A 29 -0.80 -0.34 4.32
C GLN A 29 0.52 -0.99 4.73
N ARG A 30 0.50 -1.87 5.73
CA ARG A 30 1.68 -2.65 6.16
C ARG A 30 2.20 -3.51 5.03
N ALA A 31 1.33 -4.26 4.36
CA ALA A 31 1.71 -5.10 3.23
C ALA A 31 2.31 -4.28 2.06
N ALA A 32 1.79 -3.08 1.79
CA ALA A 32 2.31 -2.20 0.74
C ALA A 32 3.65 -1.53 1.10
N SER A 33 3.99 -1.44 2.39
CA SER A 33 5.23 -0.83 2.86
C SER A 33 6.45 -1.74 2.77
N VAL A 34 6.23 -3.06 2.66
CA VAL A 34 7.30 -4.04 2.53
C VAL A 34 7.67 -4.17 1.05
N PRO A 35 8.95 -4.00 0.66
CA PRO A 35 9.41 -4.29 -0.69
C PRO A 35 9.13 -5.75 -1.04
N GLN A 36 8.48 -6.00 -2.17
CA GLN A 36 8.21 -7.36 -2.65
C GLN A 36 9.33 -7.92 -3.55
N GLU A 37 10.26 -7.07 -4.00
CA GLU A 37 11.37 -7.43 -4.89
C GLU A 37 12.61 -7.80 -4.05
N GLU A 38 13.34 -8.85 -4.43
CA GLU A 38 14.61 -9.21 -3.78
C GLU A 38 15.67 -8.14 -4.06
N PRO A 39 16.42 -7.67 -3.04
CA PRO A 39 17.49 -6.70 -3.25
C PRO A 39 18.67 -7.29 -4.01
N ASP A 40 19.25 -6.54 -4.95
CA ASP A 40 20.55 -6.87 -5.55
C ASP A 40 21.68 -6.41 -4.59
N GLU A 41 22.40 -7.38 -4.02
CA GLU A 41 23.53 -7.17 -3.09
C GLU A 41 24.84 -7.65 -3.71
N ASP A 42 25.88 -6.81 -3.66
CA ASP A 42 27.26 -7.23 -3.96
C ASP A 42 27.86 -8.04 -2.81
N ALA A 43 29.02 -8.68 -3.05
CA ALA A 43 29.76 -9.44 -2.04
C ALA A 43 30.13 -8.62 -0.78
N ASP A 44 30.23 -7.30 -0.92
CA ASP A 44 30.51 -6.34 0.17
C ASP A 44 29.23 -5.84 0.89
N GLY A 45 28.04 -6.38 0.55
CA GLY A 45 26.75 -5.97 1.14
C GLY A 45 26.23 -4.62 0.65
N VAL A 46 26.79 -4.10 -0.45
CA VAL A 46 26.32 -2.86 -1.08
C VAL A 46 25.09 -3.17 -1.92
N ARG A 47 23.97 -2.49 -1.62
CA ARG A 47 22.73 -2.57 -2.40
C ARG A 47 22.70 -1.52 -3.51
N TYR A 48 22.26 -1.94 -4.69
CA TYR A 48 22.07 -1.05 -5.84
C TYR A 48 20.60 -0.89 -6.18
N CYS A 49 20.26 0.25 -6.76
CA CYS A 49 18.91 0.50 -7.23
C CYS A 49 18.62 -0.29 -8.52
N LEU A 50 17.54 -1.08 -8.52
CA LEU A 50 17.12 -1.88 -9.68
C LEU A 50 16.83 -1.07 -10.97
N ASP A 51 16.48 0.21 -10.86
CA ASP A 51 16.16 1.05 -12.03
C ASP A 51 17.34 1.77 -12.67
N CYS A 52 18.30 2.20 -11.85
CA CYS A 52 19.35 3.13 -12.27
C CYS A 52 20.76 2.68 -11.89
N ALA A 53 20.88 1.52 -11.25
CA ALA A 53 22.14 0.96 -10.76
C ALA A 53 22.94 1.89 -9.81
N GLU A 54 22.29 2.89 -9.22
CA GLU A 54 22.92 3.78 -8.26
C GLU A 54 23.05 3.10 -6.89
N LYS A 55 24.16 3.37 -6.19
CA LYS A 55 24.40 2.85 -4.84
C LYS A 55 23.36 3.41 -3.86
N ILE A 56 22.69 2.52 -3.12
CA ILE A 56 21.72 2.92 -2.11
C ILE A 56 22.47 3.24 -0.81
N PRO A 57 22.25 4.42 -0.20
CA PRO A 57 22.90 4.76 1.05
C PRO A 57 22.47 3.80 2.18
N PRO A 58 23.41 3.37 3.05
CA PRO A 58 23.14 2.36 4.08
C PRO A 58 22.07 2.80 5.09
N GLU A 59 21.99 4.10 5.39
CA GLU A 59 20.94 4.67 6.25
C GLU A 59 19.53 4.33 5.76
N ARG A 60 19.35 4.31 4.44
CA ARG A 60 18.06 4.03 3.82
C ARG A 60 17.76 2.54 3.73
N ILE A 61 18.79 1.71 3.60
CA ILE A 61 18.68 0.26 3.70
C ILE A 61 18.19 -0.12 5.10
N LEU A 62 18.77 0.47 6.14
CA LEU A 62 18.39 0.22 7.53
C LEU A 62 16.97 0.70 7.85
N ALA A 63 16.55 1.83 7.27
CA ALA A 63 15.24 2.42 7.57
C ALA A 63 14.07 1.67 6.92
N VAL A 64 14.19 1.24 5.65
CA VAL A 64 13.04 0.74 4.87
C VAL A 64 13.37 -0.48 4.00
N GLN A 65 14.51 -1.15 4.25
CA GLN A 65 14.99 -2.28 3.42
C GLN A 65 14.96 -1.94 1.93
N ALA A 66 15.48 -0.76 1.58
CA ALA A 66 15.21 -0.18 0.27
C ALA A 66 15.89 -0.94 -0.88
N VAL A 67 15.10 -1.23 -1.93
CA VAL A 67 15.54 -1.91 -3.16
C VAL A 67 15.80 -0.93 -4.32
N ARG A 68 15.32 0.32 -4.21
CA ARG A 68 15.44 1.37 -5.23
C ARG A 68 15.88 2.65 -4.58
N CYS A 69 16.62 3.56 -5.21
CA CYS A 69 17.03 4.85 -4.65
C CYS A 69 15.83 5.80 -4.39
N VAL A 70 16.06 6.91 -3.68
CA VAL A 70 15.00 7.87 -3.29
C VAL A 70 14.26 8.44 -4.50
N THR A 71 14.99 8.78 -5.56
CA THR A 71 14.44 9.43 -6.75
C THR A 71 13.55 8.46 -7.54
N CYS A 72 14.00 7.23 -7.75
CA CYS A 72 13.25 6.17 -8.41
C CYS A 72 12.02 5.74 -7.61
N ALA A 73 12.15 5.61 -6.28
CA ALA A 73 11.02 5.33 -5.39
C ALA A 73 9.95 6.44 -5.47
N ALA A 74 10.34 7.71 -5.31
CA ALA A 74 9.41 8.84 -5.41
C ALA A 74 8.75 8.95 -6.79
N LYS A 75 9.47 8.63 -7.86
CA LYS A 75 8.91 8.58 -9.22
C LYS A 75 7.83 7.50 -9.31
N ARG A 76 8.10 6.28 -8.86
CA ARG A 76 7.12 5.17 -8.83
C ARG A 76 5.90 5.49 -7.96
N GLU A 77 6.09 6.06 -6.78
CA GLU A 77 4.99 6.46 -5.90
C GLU A 77 4.06 7.48 -6.56
N ARG A 78 4.62 8.47 -7.25
CA ARG A 78 3.83 9.45 -8.02
C ARG A 78 3.04 8.77 -9.13
N PHE A 79 3.66 7.87 -9.90
CA PHE A 79 2.97 7.10 -10.93
C PHE A 79 1.88 6.20 -10.36
N ALA A 80 2.13 5.53 -9.23
CA ALA A 80 1.14 4.69 -8.56
C ALA A 80 -0.05 5.50 -8.05
N LYS A 81 0.17 6.71 -7.54
CA LYS A 81 -0.91 7.62 -7.14
C LYS A 81 -1.75 8.07 -8.33
N LEU A 82 -1.11 8.36 -9.46
CA LEU A 82 -1.80 8.72 -10.70
C LEU A 82 -2.62 7.56 -11.27
N SER A 83 -2.07 6.34 -11.28
CA SER A 83 -2.75 5.17 -11.85
C SER A 83 -3.83 4.57 -10.95
N LYS A 84 -3.66 4.64 -9.61
CA LYS A 84 -4.65 4.15 -8.64
C LYS A 84 -5.70 5.19 -8.23
N GLY A 85 -5.57 6.42 -8.72
CA GLY A 85 -6.54 7.48 -8.45
C GLY A 85 -7.90 7.13 -9.04
N ARG A 86 -8.89 6.86 -8.19
CA ARG A 86 -10.31 6.68 -8.58
C ARG A 86 -10.99 8.00 -8.98
N GLY A 87 -10.27 8.91 -9.64
CA GLY A 87 -10.74 10.23 -10.04
C GLY A 87 -10.25 10.61 -11.43
N GLY A 88 -11.14 11.16 -12.25
CA GLY A 88 -10.86 11.58 -13.63
C GLY A 88 -11.30 10.56 -14.71
N ALA A 89 -10.84 10.77 -15.94
CA ALA A 89 -11.17 9.96 -17.12
C ALA A 89 -10.82 8.46 -16.98
N GLY A 90 -9.98 8.09 -16.01
CA GLY A 90 -9.63 6.70 -15.71
C GLY A 90 -10.77 5.85 -15.14
N ARG A 91 -11.86 6.45 -14.60
CA ARG A 91 -13.10 5.70 -14.31
C ARG A 91 -13.84 5.32 -15.59
N ILE A 92 -14.00 6.29 -16.50
CA ILE A 92 -14.83 6.12 -17.72
C ILE A 92 -14.30 4.96 -18.56
N MET A 93 -12.97 4.83 -18.69
CA MET A 93 -12.36 3.77 -19.50
C MET A 93 -12.32 2.38 -18.82
N ASN A 94 -12.41 2.28 -17.49
CA ASN A 94 -12.45 0.97 -16.81
C ASN A 94 -13.88 0.44 -16.63
N ASP A 95 -14.88 1.30 -16.46
CA ASP A 95 -16.30 0.90 -16.38
C ASP A 95 -16.81 0.32 -17.71
N GLU A 96 -16.29 0.74 -18.86
CA GLU A 96 -16.63 0.16 -20.17
C GLU A 96 -16.24 -1.33 -20.29
N ASN A 97 -15.22 -1.78 -19.55
CA ASN A 97 -14.81 -3.18 -19.53
C ASN A 97 -15.60 -4.05 -18.55
N GLU A 98 -16.31 -3.47 -17.58
CA GLU A 98 -17.03 -4.22 -16.54
C GLU A 98 -18.54 -4.38 -16.82
N PHE A 99 -19.11 -3.59 -17.74
CA PHE A 99 -20.55 -3.63 -18.07
C PHE A 99 -20.93 -3.88 -19.54
N GLY A 100 -20.00 -4.23 -20.44
CA GLY A 100 -20.38 -4.37 -21.85
C GLY A 100 -19.34 -4.93 -22.82
N GLY A 101 -18.75 -6.09 -22.52
CA GLY A 101 -18.12 -6.93 -23.55
C GLY A 101 -19.11 -7.98 -24.04
N LYS A 102 -19.57 -7.86 -25.29
CA LYS A 102 -20.39 -8.87 -25.97
C LYS A 102 -19.72 -10.24 -26.02
#